data_AF-A0A6S6UDU4-F1
#
_entry.id   AF-A0A6S6UDU4-F1
#
_cell.length_a   1.000
_cell.length_b   1.000
_cell.length_c   1.000
_cell.angle_alpha   90.00
_cell.angle_beta   90.00
_cell.angle_gamma   90.00
#
_symmetry.space_group_name_H-M   'P 1'
#
loop_
_entity.id
_entity.type
_entity.pdbx_description
1 polymer ?
#
loop_
_entity_poly.entity_id
_entity_poly.type
_entity_poly.pdbx_seq_one_letter_code
_entity_poly.pdbx_strand_id
1 'polypeptide(L)'
;MKRIMGGAYLYLALSPFVMAAPNLDITKTVDQSMVMHRQTVEYIIQVENMGDTDATGVQITDQLPSELTYIGDDESDSLYDAITGVWDVGMLSVGQLKQLRIWVVVN
;
A
#
# COMPACT_ATOMS: atom_id res chain seq x y z
N MET A 1 52.71 -23.84 43.95
CA MET A 1 52.35 -23.88 42.52
C MET A 1 50.83 -23.94 42.37
N LYS A 2 50.19 -22.88 41.87
CA LYS A 2 48.91 -22.96 41.14
C LYS A 2 48.73 -21.64 40.35
N ARG A 3 49.00 -21.68 39.05
CA ARG A 3 48.72 -20.57 38.13
C ARG A 3 47.26 -20.70 37.71
N ILE A 4 46.47 -19.63 37.87
CA ILE A 4 45.18 -19.47 37.20
C ILE A 4 45.29 -18.22 36.34
N MET A 5 45.58 -18.43 35.06
CA MET A 5 45.46 -17.41 34.01
C MET A 5 44.00 -17.43 33.56
N GLY A 6 43.21 -16.48 34.04
CA GLY A 6 41.85 -16.26 33.54
C GLY A 6 41.92 -15.67 32.14
N GLY A 7 41.69 -16.51 31.13
CA GLY A 7 41.49 -16.04 29.76
C GLY A 7 40.13 -15.37 29.64
N ALA A 8 40.10 -14.12 29.21
CA ALA A 8 38.86 -13.44 28.84
C ALA A 8 38.35 -14.04 27.53
N TYR A 9 37.16 -14.64 27.55
CA TYR A 9 36.45 -15.00 26.33
C TYR A 9 35.92 -13.72 25.68
N LEU A 10 36.48 -13.34 24.52
CA LEU A 10 35.94 -12.25 23.71
C LEU A 10 34.69 -12.78 23.02
N TYR A 11 33.51 -12.42 23.52
CA TYR A 11 32.25 -12.66 22.80
C TYR A 11 32.16 -11.64 21.67
N LEU A 12 32.43 -12.08 20.43
CA LEU A 12 32.18 -11.25 19.26
C LEU A 12 30.66 -11.21 19.04
N ALA A 13 30.02 -10.09 19.36
CA ALA A 13 28.60 -9.90 19.04
C ALA A 13 28.50 -9.41 17.58
N LEU A 14 27.92 -10.23 16.71
CA LEU A 14 27.48 -9.79 15.40
C LEU A 14 26.10 -9.15 15.57
N SER A 15 26.00 -7.84 15.34
CA SER A 15 24.70 -7.20 15.22
C SER A 15 24.06 -7.60 13.89
N PRO A 16 22.79 -8.01 13.85
CA PRO A 16 22.10 -8.23 12.59
C PRO A 16 22.06 -6.91 11.81
N PHE A 17 22.48 -6.95 10.56
CA PHE A 17 22.27 -5.86 9.61
C PHE A 17 20.89 -6.06 8.99
N VAL A 18 19.96 -5.13 9.25
CA VAL A 18 18.65 -5.10 8.61
C VAL A 18 18.69 -3.99 7.55
N MET A 19 18.34 -4.33 6.31
CA MET A 19 18.16 -3.31 5.27
C MET A 19 16.81 -2.64 5.46
N ALA A 20 16.82 -1.32 5.64
CA ALA A 20 15.60 -0.53 5.66
C ALA A 20 15.01 -0.47 4.24
N ALA A 21 13.70 -0.68 4.13
CA ALA A 21 12.97 -0.69 2.87
C ALA A 21 11.52 -0.24 3.10
N PRO A 22 10.84 0.31 2.07
CA PRO A 22 9.42 0.56 2.15
C PRO A 22 8.67 -0.77 2.21
N ASN A 23 7.52 -0.77 2.88
CA ASN A 23 6.64 -1.93 2.95
C ASN A 23 5.21 -1.45 2.75
N LEU A 24 4.65 -1.70 1.57
CA LEU A 24 3.34 -1.19 1.20
C LEU A 24 2.27 -2.24 1.50
N ASP A 25 1.30 -1.87 2.33
CA ASP A 25 0.09 -2.64 2.55
C ASP A 25 -1.06 -1.98 1.77
N ILE A 26 -1.87 -2.79 1.09
CA ILE A 26 -2.97 -2.31 0.24
C ILE A 26 -4.23 -3.06 0.60
N THR A 27 -5.30 -2.32 0.88
CA THR A 27 -6.63 -2.88 1.09
C THR A 27 -7.62 -2.30 0.11
N LYS A 28 -8.53 -3.13 -0.38
CA LYS A 28 -9.66 -2.72 -1.21
C LYS A 28 -10.95 -3.22 -0.57
N THR A 29 -11.89 -2.31 -0.40
CA THR A 29 -13.21 -2.59 0.16
C THR A 29 -14.29 -2.06 -0.75
N VAL A 30 -15.50 -2.55 -0.55
CA VAL A 30 -16.70 -2.14 -1.28
C VAL A 30 -17.81 -1.90 -0.27
N ASP A 31 -18.61 -0.87 -0.47
CA ASP A 31 -19.72 -0.52 0.42
C ASP A 31 -20.86 -1.56 0.39
N GLN A 32 -20.99 -2.30 -0.71
CA GLN A 32 -22.05 -3.28 -0.93
C GLN A 32 -21.52 -4.59 -1.53
N SER A 33 -21.87 -5.73 -0.92
CA SER A 33 -21.49 -7.07 -1.40
C SER A 33 -22.51 -7.69 -2.37
N MET A 34 -23.71 -7.12 -2.45
CA MET A 34 -24.78 -7.52 -3.38
C MET A 34 -25.43 -6.26 -3.94
N VAL A 35 -25.39 -6.12 -5.26
CA VAL A 35 -25.79 -4.90 -5.96
C VAL A 35 -26.63 -5.30 -7.17
N MET A 36 -27.73 -4.60 -7.41
CA MET A 36 -28.54 -4.80 -8.61
C MET A 36 -27.96 -4.01 -9.79
N HIS A 37 -28.25 -4.46 -11.01
CA HIS A 37 -27.91 -3.70 -12.21
C HIS A 37 -28.40 -2.25 -12.09
N ARG A 38 -27.57 -1.32 -12.59
CA ARG A 38 -27.77 0.13 -12.63
C ARG A 38 -27.66 0.85 -11.28
N GLN A 39 -27.25 0.16 -10.23
CA GLN A 39 -26.93 0.80 -8.95
C GLN A 39 -25.48 1.26 -8.91
N THR A 40 -25.25 2.33 -8.14
CA THR A 40 -23.92 2.87 -7.86
C THR A 40 -23.29 2.15 -6.69
N VAL A 41 -22.00 1.87 -6.80
CA VAL A 41 -21.16 1.22 -5.79
C VAL A 41 -19.96 2.10 -5.50
N GLU A 42 -19.56 2.19 -4.24
CA GLU A 42 -18.32 2.84 -3.82
C GLU A 42 -17.26 1.77 -3.51
N TYR A 43 -16.15 1.83 -4.23
CA TYR A 43 -14.92 1.12 -3.88
C TYR A 43 -13.99 2.05 -3.13
N ILE A 44 -13.33 1.55 -2.10
CA ILE A 44 -12.30 2.27 -1.35
C ILE A 44 -11.01 1.47 -1.42
N ILE A 45 -9.96 2.07 -1.98
CA ILE A 45 -8.60 1.53 -2.01
C ILE A 45 -7.76 2.35 -1.02
N GLN A 46 -7.12 1.68 -0.08
CA GLN A 46 -6.18 2.30 0.86
C GLN A 46 -4.80 1.71 0.67
N VAL A 47 -3.78 2.56 0.74
CA VAL A 47 -2.37 2.15 0.75
C VAL A 47 -1.64 2.81 1.91
N GLU A 48 -0.87 2.02 2.65
CA GLU A 48 -0.08 2.46 3.78
C GLU A 48 1.38 2.00 3.64
N ASN A 49 2.33 2.88 3.97
CA ASN A 49 3.74 2.48 4.08
C ASN A 49 4.08 2.07 5.52
N MET A 50 4.03 0.76 5.77
CA MET A 50 4.38 0.10 7.04
C MET A 50 5.87 -0.23 7.16
N GLY A 51 6.71 0.31 6.27
CA GLY A 51 8.14 0.06 6.23
C GLY A 51 8.94 1.07 7.03
N ASP A 52 10.27 0.98 6.93
CA ASP A 52 11.20 1.82 7.68
C ASP A 52 11.79 2.97 6.83
N THR A 53 11.36 3.09 5.57
CA THR A 53 11.79 4.15 4.64
C THR A 53 10.63 4.64 3.78
N ASP A 54 10.70 5.90 3.34
CA ASP A 54 9.71 6.47 2.41
C ASP A 54 9.64 5.71 1.08
N ALA A 55 8.44 5.56 0.55
CA ALA A 55 8.20 5.05 -0.79
C ALA A 55 8.02 6.23 -1.76
N THR A 56 8.67 6.17 -2.92
CA THR A 56 8.60 7.21 -3.94
C THR A 56 8.15 6.61 -5.27
N GLY A 57 7.38 7.37 -6.06
CA GLY A 57 6.85 6.90 -7.34
C GLY A 57 5.88 5.71 -7.19
N VAL A 58 5.11 5.68 -6.10
CA VAL A 58 4.13 4.63 -5.84
C VAL A 58 3.00 4.74 -6.86
N GLN A 59 2.77 3.64 -7.57
CA GLN A 59 1.63 3.49 -8.48
C GLN A 59 0.89 2.21 -8.12
N ILE A 60 -0.44 2.30 -8.09
CA ILE A 60 -1.34 1.16 -7.87
C ILE A 60 -2.13 0.94 -9.15
N THR A 61 -2.33 -0.32 -9.53
CA THR A 61 -3.15 -0.67 -10.69
C THR A 61 -4.37 -1.45 -10.24
N ASP A 62 -5.54 -0.90 -10.53
CA ASP A 62 -6.86 -1.50 -10.30
C ASP A 62 -7.77 -1.22 -11.49
N GLN A 63 -7.68 -2.08 -12.51
CA GLN A 63 -8.50 -1.93 -13.72
C GLN A 63 -9.93 -2.39 -13.45
N LEU A 64 -10.90 -1.53 -13.73
CA LEU A 64 -12.32 -1.87 -13.60
C LEU A 64 -12.73 -2.95 -14.63
N PRO A 65 -13.39 -4.04 -14.20
CA PRO A 65 -14.00 -5.01 -15.09
C PRO A 65 -15.05 -4.38 -16.03
N SER A 66 -15.31 -5.02 -17.16
CA SER A 66 -16.26 -4.54 -18.18
C SER A 66 -17.72 -4.42 -17.71
N GLU A 67 -18.05 -5.10 -16.62
CA GLU A 67 -19.34 -5.09 -15.95
C GLU A 67 -19.55 -3.82 -15.12
N LEU A 68 -18.51 -3.01 -14.93
CA LEU A 68 -18.56 -1.77 -14.17
C LEU A 68 -18.31 -0.57 -15.11
N THR A 69 -19.11 0.47 -14.95
CA THR A 69 -18.91 1.76 -15.62
C THR A 69 -18.44 2.79 -14.61
N TYR A 70 -17.27 3.38 -14.83
CA TYR A 70 -16.73 4.46 -13.99
C TYR A 70 -17.63 5.71 -14.02
N ILE A 71 -17.91 6.27 -12.84
CA ILE A 71 -18.66 7.52 -12.67
C ILE A 71 -17.72 8.65 -12.27
N GLY A 72 -16.80 8.39 -11.36
CA GLY A 72 -15.93 9.39 -10.76
C GLY A 72 -15.07 8.81 -9.63
N ASP A 73 -14.17 9.64 -9.11
CA ASP A 73 -13.38 9.38 -7.90
C ASP A 73 -13.15 10.66 -7.09
N ASP A 74 -12.62 10.52 -5.88
CA ASP A 74 -12.34 11.63 -4.95
C ASP A 74 -10.93 12.22 -5.08
N GLU A 75 -10.13 11.73 -6.03
CA GLU A 75 -8.78 12.23 -6.25
C GLU A 75 -8.79 13.46 -7.16
N SER A 76 -7.74 14.29 -7.04
CA SER A 76 -7.60 15.45 -7.93
C SER A 76 -7.35 15.01 -9.37
N ASP A 77 -7.88 15.79 -10.32
CA ASP A 77 -7.82 15.52 -11.77
C ASP A 77 -6.46 14.93 -12.20
N SER A 78 -6.49 13.64 -12.60
CA SER A 78 -5.38 12.85 -13.18
C SER A 78 -4.54 11.97 -12.23
N LEU A 79 -4.88 11.85 -10.95
CA LEU A 79 -4.20 10.84 -10.13
C LEU A 79 -4.71 9.43 -10.41
N TYR A 80 -6.00 9.24 -10.71
CA TYR A 80 -6.54 7.96 -11.17
C TYR A 80 -6.95 8.04 -12.65
N ASP A 81 -6.49 7.07 -13.44
CA ASP A 81 -6.88 6.89 -14.84
C ASP A 81 -7.78 5.66 -14.96
N ALA A 82 -9.09 5.89 -15.14
CA ALA A 82 -10.07 4.81 -15.25
C ALA A 82 -9.90 3.94 -16.52
N ILE A 83 -9.15 4.39 -17.53
CA ILE A 83 -8.88 3.62 -18.76
C ILE A 83 -7.79 2.58 -18.48
N THR A 84 -6.73 2.99 -17.78
CA THR A 84 -5.58 2.12 -17.46
C THR A 84 -5.70 1.44 -16.10
N GLY A 85 -6.59 1.93 -15.22
CA GLY A 85 -6.71 1.54 -13.82
C GLY A 85 -5.57 2.05 -12.95
N VAL A 86 -4.71 2.95 -13.43
CA VAL A 86 -3.53 3.40 -12.68
C VAL A 86 -3.90 4.55 -11.75
N TRP A 87 -3.60 4.39 -10.46
CA TRP A 87 -3.58 5.45 -9.46
C TRP A 87 -2.13 5.84 -9.14
N ASP A 88 -1.74 7.07 -9.49
CA ASP A 88 -0.46 7.67 -9.12
C ASP A 88 -0.52 8.23 -7.71
N VAL A 89 -0.08 7.42 -6.74
CA VAL A 89 -0.04 7.79 -5.32
C VAL A 89 1.12 8.75 -5.05
N GLY A 90 2.18 8.73 -5.88
CA GLY A 90 3.38 9.54 -5.72
C GLY A 90 4.22 9.13 -4.51
N MET A 91 4.53 10.08 -3.64
CA MET A 91 5.29 9.82 -2.41
C MET A 91 4.37 9.33 -1.29
N LEU A 92 4.84 8.33 -0.54
CA LEU A 92 4.21 7.82 0.67
C LEU A 92 5.26 7.69 1.78
N SER A 93 5.28 8.66 2.69
CA SER A 93 6.21 8.67 3.83
C SER A 93 5.95 7.50 4.78
N VAL A 94 6.94 7.14 5.60
CA VAL A 94 6.77 6.10 6.64
C VAL A 94 5.54 6.39 7.51
N GLY A 95 4.65 5.40 7.65
CA GLY A 95 3.39 5.48 8.39
C GLY A 95 2.30 6.34 7.72
N GLN A 96 2.52 6.82 6.50
CA GLN A 96 1.50 7.55 5.76
C GLN A 96 0.51 6.57 5.12
N LEU A 97 -0.77 6.88 5.27
CA LEU A 97 -1.88 6.25 4.56
C LEU A 97 -2.46 7.23 3.54
N LYS A 98 -2.72 6.74 2.33
CA LYS A 98 -3.51 7.42 1.29
C LYS A 98 -4.68 6.56 0.88
N GLN A 99 -5.73 7.20 0.39
CA GLN A 99 -6.98 6.54 0.02
C GLN A 99 -7.55 7.11 -1.27
N LEU A 100 -8.05 6.23 -2.12
CA LEU A 100 -8.83 6.52 -3.32
C LEU A 100 -10.24 5.92 -3.17
N ARG A 101 -11.28 6.71 -3.40
CA ARG A 101 -12.67 6.28 -3.53
C ARG A 101 -13.09 6.33 -4.99
N ILE A 102 -13.67 5.24 -5.49
CA ILE A 102 -14.15 5.14 -6.88
C ILE A 102 -15.63 4.85 -6.85
N TRP A 103 -16.42 5.65 -7.57
CA TRP A 103 -17.84 5.38 -7.81
C TRP A 103 -18.03 4.73 -9.18
N VAL A 104 -18.77 3.63 -9.21
CA VAL A 104 -19.08 2.90 -10.45
C VAL A 104 -20.56 2.54 -10.53
N VAL A 105 -21.09 2.31 -11.74
CA VAL A 105 -22.40 1.68 -11.97
C VAL A 105 -22.19 0.24 -12.42
N VAL A 106 -22.99 -0.70 -11.89
CA VAL A 106 -23.06 -2.08 -12.40
C VAL A 106 -23.91 -2.13 -13.67
N ASN A 107 -23.38 -2.64 -14.78
CA ASN A 107 -24.04 -2.71 -16.08
C ASN A 107 -25.09 -3.81 -16.17
#